data_AF-A0A3B8K7R8-F1
#
_entry.id   AF-A0A3B8K7R8-F1
#
_cell.length_a   1.000
_cell.length_b   1.000
_cell.length_c   1.000
_cell.angle_alpha   90.00
_cell.angle_beta   90.00
_cell.angle_gamma   90.00
#
_symmetry.space_group_name_H-M   'P 1'
#
loop_
_entity.id
_entity.type
_entity.pdbx_description
1 polymer ?
#
loop_
_entity_poly.entity_id
_entity_poly.type
_entity_poly.pdbx_seq_one_letter_code
_entity_poly.pdbx_strand_id
1 'polypeptide(L)'
;MSIQNDIDAAPPGGTVNIAPGIYNEQLVIDKPLTLSGPDPATGVAVIDAAGLTSGEPTIHILASDVIVENLTLQNGPGPGIGAGNATFTDLTGIIIRNNIIRDHDLAGVLTANNASMIIQDNIIVDNGKGAGFQRVGVYLYPHGKTEVLRNIIKNNFGDGIFARASSSGLLIEENEIEKHNFSGITLAWDETNVTIRNNKISECGLGANDEQGGIVIVQSMAEIITGNSILSCNPFGIHWGWTPTFGPAPPQILIAENTIVNSVQDGIFLFSQGPGGFIPPDPFPLEPDVLNNQLKNNGRAGVYVSNFYYYSPGNANPKIHCNNIVGNAEFGVFNNTAGEVDATDNWWGDSSGPFHPILNPQGTGDPVSNNVLFSPWKTVPKPQEADCLVVEKVFDQCFKEDIIVRDFTIPTGSNEPCENVDLTRVDRVNCTVLSAECEIVDVSPPVSDNLRTITVKHKLEIQIDLIDETPAPFAVLCSFKAEVNNFYSQAQLYVPPSGVVFGPAGGPFLYCTVVNSTCFCIPETTPPGEPIAKVICTVKMCKVIEVHAFVKLLIPHLGICVPEPCEAAPQQEEIECPPVDKLFPPQINAEGL
;
A
#
# COMPACT_ATOMS: atom_id res chain seq x y z
N MET A 1 47.67 -18.49 17.80
CA MET A 1 47.20 -17.08 17.93
C MET A 1 45.79 -17.20 18.46
N SER A 2 45.49 -16.59 19.59
CA SER A 2 44.18 -16.69 20.24
C SER A 2 43.48 -15.35 20.09
N ILE A 3 42.20 -15.39 19.75
CA ILE A 3 41.37 -14.18 19.62
C ILE A 3 41.26 -13.49 20.98
N GLN A 4 41.17 -14.26 22.08
CA GLN A 4 41.11 -13.68 23.42
C GLN A 4 42.34 -12.83 23.74
N ASN A 5 43.55 -13.25 23.37
CA ASN A 5 44.75 -12.44 23.59
C ASN A 5 44.69 -11.10 22.84
N ASP A 6 44.09 -11.08 21.64
CA ASP A 6 43.93 -9.85 20.86
C ASP A 6 42.85 -8.94 21.47
N ILE A 7 41.77 -9.51 22.02
CA ILE A 7 40.77 -8.79 22.83
C ILE A 7 41.43 -8.17 24.06
N ASP A 8 42.23 -8.95 24.80
CA ASP A 8 42.88 -8.50 26.03
C ASP A 8 43.88 -7.35 25.75
N ALA A 9 44.62 -7.45 24.64
CA ALA A 9 45.60 -6.44 24.23
C ALA A 9 44.96 -5.17 23.63
N ALA A 10 43.76 -5.25 23.08
CA ALA A 10 43.08 -4.10 22.47
C ALA A 10 42.74 -3.02 23.52
N PRO A 11 42.93 -1.73 23.20
CA PRO A 11 42.45 -0.65 24.06
C PRO A 11 40.91 -0.63 24.07
N PRO A 12 40.25 -0.15 25.16
CA PRO A 12 38.82 0.08 25.17
C PRO A 12 38.36 0.95 23.99
N GLY A 13 37.30 0.54 23.31
CA GLY A 13 36.78 1.11 22.08
C GLY A 13 37.57 0.72 20.82
N GLY A 14 38.61 -0.11 20.97
CA GLY A 14 39.42 -0.61 19.86
C GLY A 14 38.69 -1.65 19.00
N THR A 15 39.30 -1.96 17.86
CA THR A 15 38.81 -2.98 16.92
C THR A 15 39.78 -4.16 16.88
N VAL A 16 39.24 -5.37 17.06
CA VAL A 16 39.95 -6.63 16.83
C VAL A 16 39.43 -7.23 15.53
N ASN A 17 40.29 -7.28 14.51
CA ASN A 17 39.98 -7.87 13.22
C ASN A 17 40.50 -9.31 13.18
N ILE A 18 39.59 -10.27 13.05
CA ILE A 18 39.92 -11.69 13.02
C ILE A 18 40.22 -12.10 11.58
N ALA A 19 41.37 -12.72 11.36
CA ALA A 19 41.75 -13.25 10.05
C ALA A 19 40.87 -14.45 9.65
N PRO A 20 40.75 -14.78 8.36
CA PRO A 20 40.07 -16.01 7.95
C PRO A 20 40.70 -17.25 8.60
N GLY A 21 39.86 -18.11 9.18
CA GLY A 21 40.34 -19.27 9.94
C GLY A 21 39.25 -19.89 10.82
N ILE A 22 39.59 -21.02 11.45
CA ILE A 22 38.76 -21.70 12.45
C ILE A 22 39.49 -21.64 13.79
N TYR A 23 38.79 -21.16 14.82
CA TYR A 23 39.32 -20.88 16.14
C TYR A 23 38.48 -21.63 17.18
N ASN A 24 39.10 -22.55 17.92
CA ASN A 24 38.42 -23.29 18.99
C ASN A 24 38.52 -22.54 20.31
N GLU A 25 37.63 -21.57 20.52
CA GLU A 25 37.66 -20.65 21.65
C GLU A 25 36.25 -20.30 22.15
N GLN A 26 36.16 -19.91 23.42
CA GLN A 26 35.07 -19.14 24.01
C GLN A 26 35.65 -17.79 24.41
N LEU A 27 34.96 -16.70 24.09
CA LEU A 27 35.49 -15.34 24.21
C LEU A 27 34.72 -14.55 25.27
N VAL A 28 35.45 -13.69 26.00
CA VAL A 28 34.87 -12.73 26.94
C VAL A 28 35.26 -11.32 26.51
N ILE A 29 34.27 -10.44 26.36
CA ILE A 29 34.44 -9.03 26.03
C ILE A 29 33.97 -8.20 27.23
N ASP A 30 34.90 -7.70 28.03
CA ASP A 30 34.66 -7.01 29.30
C ASP A 30 34.94 -5.49 29.24
N LYS A 31 35.12 -4.96 28.02
CA LYS A 31 35.34 -3.54 27.73
C LYS A 31 34.68 -3.18 26.39
N PRO A 32 34.38 -1.89 26.15
CA PRO A 32 33.96 -1.42 24.82
C PRO A 32 34.91 -1.96 23.75
N LEU A 33 34.38 -2.53 22.68
CA LEU A 33 35.17 -3.23 21.67
C LEU A 33 34.38 -3.48 20.39
N THR A 34 35.02 -3.39 19.23
CA THR A 34 34.51 -4.00 18.00
C THR A 34 35.26 -5.29 17.72
N LEU A 35 34.58 -6.43 17.69
CA LEU A 35 35.09 -7.72 17.24
C LEU A 35 34.54 -7.98 15.83
N SER A 36 35.41 -7.92 14.82
CA SER A 36 35.03 -8.00 13.42
C SER A 36 35.73 -9.16 12.73
N GLY A 37 34.96 -10.02 12.06
CA GLY A 37 35.49 -10.99 11.12
C GLY A 37 36.00 -10.33 9.82
N PRO A 38 36.58 -11.11 8.91
CA PRO A 38 37.10 -10.60 7.66
C PRO A 38 35.97 -10.11 6.74
N ASP A 39 36.32 -9.29 5.74
CA ASP A 39 35.40 -9.00 4.63
C ASP A 39 34.96 -10.34 4.00
N PRO A 40 33.64 -10.58 3.81
CA PRO A 40 33.14 -11.83 3.22
C PRO A 40 33.76 -12.20 1.87
N ALA A 41 34.25 -11.22 1.09
CA ALA A 41 34.96 -11.45 -0.16
C ALA A 41 36.37 -12.03 0.02
N THR A 42 36.94 -11.90 1.21
CA THR A 42 38.32 -12.28 1.53
C THR A 42 38.43 -13.57 2.35
N GLY A 43 37.36 -14.00 3.01
CA GLY A 43 37.29 -15.26 3.74
C GLY A 43 36.23 -15.26 4.84
N VAL A 44 36.28 -16.26 5.72
CA VAL A 44 35.37 -16.41 6.86
C VAL A 44 36.19 -16.69 8.12
N ALA A 45 35.84 -16.04 9.23
CA ALA A 45 36.33 -16.38 10.55
C ALA A 45 35.26 -17.19 11.31
N VAL A 46 35.62 -18.40 11.72
CA VAL A 46 34.76 -19.33 12.44
C VAL A 46 35.27 -19.48 13.87
N ILE A 47 34.42 -19.16 14.85
CA ILE A 47 34.66 -19.46 16.27
C ILE A 47 33.84 -20.72 16.58
N ASP A 48 34.54 -21.84 16.75
CA ASP A 48 33.95 -23.15 16.99
C ASP A 48 34.14 -23.55 18.45
N ALA A 49 33.07 -23.50 19.24
CA ALA A 49 33.14 -23.77 20.67
C ALA A 49 32.93 -25.25 21.04
N ALA A 50 33.03 -26.19 20.09
CA ALA A 50 32.87 -27.61 20.34
C ALA A 50 33.79 -28.12 21.47
N GLY A 51 33.20 -28.84 22.43
CA GLY A 51 33.92 -29.45 23.54
C GLY A 51 34.46 -28.48 24.60
N LEU A 52 34.07 -27.20 24.54
CA LEU A 52 34.46 -26.19 25.53
C LEU A 52 33.51 -26.20 26.75
N THR A 53 33.52 -25.14 27.55
CA THR A 53 32.83 -25.10 28.84
C THR A 53 31.32 -25.09 28.65
N SER A 54 30.64 -26.12 29.14
CA SER A 54 29.18 -26.24 29.02
C SER A 54 28.43 -25.13 29.76
N GLY A 55 27.35 -24.65 29.14
CA GLY A 55 26.52 -23.55 29.63
C GLY A 55 27.07 -22.16 29.30
N GLU A 56 28.37 -22.03 29.03
CA GLU A 56 28.99 -20.74 28.73
C GLU A 56 28.78 -20.32 27.27
N PRO A 57 28.57 -19.02 27.00
CA PRO A 57 28.44 -18.52 25.64
C PRO A 57 29.71 -18.72 24.79
N THR A 58 29.56 -18.86 23.47
CA THR A 58 30.71 -18.78 22.53
C THR A 58 31.33 -17.38 22.58
N ILE A 59 30.51 -16.33 22.68
CA ILE A 59 30.94 -14.96 23.00
C ILE A 59 30.10 -14.43 24.16
N HIS A 60 30.76 -14.06 25.27
CA HIS A 60 30.12 -13.41 26.41
C HIS A 60 30.47 -11.93 26.46
N ILE A 61 29.45 -11.08 26.28
CA ILE A 61 29.56 -9.63 26.32
C ILE A 61 29.23 -9.15 27.74
N LEU A 62 30.20 -8.54 28.41
CA LEU A 62 30.15 -8.04 29.79
C LEU A 62 30.35 -6.52 29.87
N ALA A 63 30.39 -5.82 28.74
CA ALA A 63 30.51 -4.37 28.68
C ALA A 63 29.55 -3.72 27.68
N SER A 64 29.27 -2.45 27.91
CA SER A 64 28.59 -1.57 26.95
C SER A 64 29.48 -1.25 25.74
N ASP A 65 28.86 -0.72 24.68
CA ASP A 65 29.53 -0.24 23.47
C ASP A 65 30.37 -1.35 22.78
N VAL A 66 29.74 -2.51 22.60
CA VAL A 66 30.34 -3.69 21.97
C VAL A 66 29.68 -3.98 20.63
N ILE A 67 30.49 -4.15 19.59
CA ILE A 67 30.02 -4.56 18.26
C ILE A 67 30.62 -5.93 17.95
N VAL A 68 29.77 -6.90 17.56
CA VAL A 68 30.17 -8.22 17.08
C VAL A 68 29.66 -8.39 15.66
N GLU A 69 30.55 -8.56 14.69
CA GLU A 69 30.18 -8.60 13.27
C GLU A 69 31.01 -9.50 12.37
N ASN A 70 30.41 -9.97 11.28
CA ASN A 70 31.06 -10.74 10.20
C ASN A 70 31.67 -12.07 10.66
N LEU A 71 31.12 -12.70 11.71
CA LEU A 71 31.64 -13.96 12.26
C LEU A 71 30.69 -15.13 12.02
N THR A 72 31.26 -16.34 11.98
CA THR A 72 30.50 -17.57 12.15
C THR A 72 30.77 -18.12 13.55
N LEU A 73 29.74 -18.27 14.37
CA LEU A 73 29.81 -18.91 15.69
C LEU A 73 29.13 -20.27 15.59
N GLN A 74 29.78 -21.33 16.07
CA GLN A 74 29.20 -22.67 15.94
C GLN A 74 29.55 -23.65 17.07
N ASN A 75 28.72 -24.69 17.19
CA ASN A 75 28.93 -25.89 18.01
C ASN A 75 29.19 -25.62 19.50
N GLY A 76 28.80 -24.45 20.02
CA GLY A 76 29.03 -24.11 21.41
C GLY A 76 28.10 -24.84 22.37
N PRO A 77 28.60 -25.32 23.52
CA PRO A 77 27.83 -26.10 24.50
C PRO A 77 26.97 -25.20 25.43
N GLY A 78 26.68 -23.97 25.00
CA GLY A 78 25.91 -22.92 25.66
C GLY A 78 25.26 -22.03 24.61
N PRO A 79 24.96 -20.74 24.89
CA PRO A 79 24.45 -19.82 23.88
C PRO A 79 25.52 -19.44 22.84
N GLY A 80 25.12 -18.97 21.67
CA GLY A 80 26.08 -18.40 20.71
C GLY A 80 26.67 -17.08 21.21
N ILE A 81 25.81 -16.10 21.47
CA ILE A 81 26.19 -14.83 22.08
C ILE A 81 25.36 -14.61 23.33
N GLY A 82 26.01 -14.35 24.46
CA GLY A 82 25.37 -13.94 25.71
C GLY A 82 25.71 -12.49 26.03
N ALA A 83 24.72 -11.65 26.32
CA ALA A 83 24.90 -10.28 26.76
C ALA A 83 24.45 -10.07 28.21
N GLY A 84 25.37 -9.59 29.04
CA GLY A 84 25.15 -9.33 30.46
C GLY A 84 25.17 -10.59 31.33
N ASN A 85 25.15 -10.37 32.65
CA ASN A 85 24.91 -11.38 33.69
C ASN A 85 24.57 -10.67 35.02
N ALA A 86 24.47 -11.42 36.12
CA ALA A 86 24.10 -10.85 37.43
C ALA A 86 25.11 -9.81 37.99
N THR A 87 26.34 -9.77 37.46
CA THR A 87 27.38 -8.77 37.83
C THR A 87 27.42 -7.62 36.83
N PHE A 88 27.11 -7.87 35.56
CA PHE A 88 27.15 -6.90 34.47
C PHE A 88 25.73 -6.70 33.93
N THR A 89 24.98 -5.80 34.57
CA THR A 89 23.57 -5.51 34.26
C THR A 89 23.43 -4.22 33.45
N ASP A 90 22.26 -4.02 32.85
CA ASP A 90 21.86 -2.76 32.20
C ASP A 90 22.86 -2.26 31.13
N LEU A 91 23.52 -3.20 30.44
CA LEU A 91 24.47 -2.89 29.36
C LEU A 91 23.77 -2.21 28.19
N THR A 92 24.49 -1.33 27.49
CA THR A 92 23.95 -0.55 26.37
C THR A 92 24.93 -0.45 25.21
N GLY A 93 24.47 -0.04 24.03
CA GLY A 93 25.34 0.12 22.87
C GLY A 93 25.87 -1.20 22.30
N ILE A 94 25.19 -2.32 22.58
CA ILE A 94 25.56 -3.63 22.03
C ILE A 94 24.92 -3.80 20.65
N ILE A 95 25.74 -4.09 19.63
CA ILE A 95 25.31 -4.36 18.26
C ILE A 95 25.85 -5.71 17.82
N ILE A 96 24.93 -6.62 17.47
CA ILE A 96 25.23 -7.94 16.93
C ILE A 96 24.75 -7.93 15.49
N ARG A 97 25.66 -7.92 14.51
CA ARG A 97 25.27 -7.80 13.10
C ARG A 97 26.04 -8.64 12.11
N ASN A 98 25.38 -9.09 11.05
CA ASN A 98 26.00 -9.85 9.96
C ASN A 98 26.81 -11.07 10.44
N ASN A 99 26.30 -11.77 11.46
CA ASN A 99 26.89 -13.01 11.95
C ASN A 99 26.07 -14.23 11.53
N ILE A 100 26.73 -15.37 11.42
CA ILE A 100 26.09 -16.70 11.32
C ILE A 100 26.24 -17.38 12.67
N ILE A 101 25.14 -17.65 13.36
CA ILE A 101 25.12 -18.26 14.70
C ILE A 101 24.36 -19.57 14.61
N ARG A 102 25.08 -20.68 14.75
CA ARG A 102 24.49 -21.99 14.47
C ARG A 102 24.93 -23.12 15.38
N ASP A 103 24.13 -24.17 15.41
CA ASP A 103 24.52 -25.45 16.02
C ASP A 103 24.85 -25.37 17.51
N HIS A 104 24.37 -24.36 18.24
CA HIS A 104 24.58 -24.21 19.69
C HIS A 104 23.62 -25.08 20.50
N ASP A 105 24.05 -25.50 21.68
CA ASP A 105 23.22 -26.30 22.60
C ASP A 105 22.05 -25.49 23.17
N LEU A 106 22.23 -24.18 23.38
CA LEU A 106 21.19 -23.26 23.86
C LEU A 106 20.86 -22.22 22.78
N ALA A 107 20.47 -21.01 23.19
CA ALA A 107 20.00 -19.99 22.26
C ALA A 107 21.10 -19.49 21.34
N GLY A 108 20.74 -19.05 20.13
CA GLY A 108 21.69 -18.35 19.27
C GLY A 108 22.16 -17.04 19.91
N VAL A 109 21.22 -16.18 20.27
CA VAL A 109 21.49 -14.95 21.02
C VAL A 109 20.68 -14.96 22.32
N LEU A 110 21.34 -14.59 23.41
CA LEU A 110 20.74 -14.53 24.74
C LEU A 110 21.06 -13.20 25.40
N THR A 111 20.06 -12.56 26.00
CA THR A 111 20.26 -11.46 26.95
C THR A 111 19.94 -11.88 28.37
N ALA A 112 20.69 -11.29 29.30
CA ALA A 112 20.46 -11.37 30.72
C ALA A 112 20.52 -9.98 31.38
N ASN A 113 19.68 -9.76 32.39
CA ASN A 113 19.75 -8.63 33.33
C ASN A 113 19.74 -7.24 32.64
N ASN A 114 18.72 -7.00 31.82
CA ASN A 114 18.41 -5.70 31.21
C ASN A 114 19.44 -5.16 30.20
N ALA A 115 20.33 -6.00 29.66
CA ALA A 115 21.16 -5.59 28.53
C ALA A 115 20.27 -5.17 27.34
N SER A 116 20.57 -4.03 26.74
CA SER A 116 19.94 -3.53 25.51
C SER A 116 20.81 -3.86 24.31
N MET A 117 20.17 -4.30 23.21
CA MET A 117 20.89 -4.78 22.02
C MET A 117 20.18 -4.37 20.73
N ILE A 118 20.98 -4.20 19.68
CA ILE A 118 20.51 -4.24 18.29
C ILE A 118 21.02 -5.55 17.69
N ILE A 119 20.10 -6.47 17.39
CA ILE A 119 20.38 -7.74 16.71
C ILE A 119 19.91 -7.58 15.28
N GLN A 120 20.82 -7.39 14.32
CA GLN A 120 20.43 -7.10 12.94
C GLN A 120 21.18 -7.86 11.87
N ASP A 121 20.51 -8.22 10.78
CA ASP A 121 21.13 -8.80 9.59
C ASP A 121 21.92 -10.10 9.89
N ASN A 122 21.54 -10.86 10.94
CA ASN A 122 22.19 -12.13 11.31
C ASN A 122 21.44 -13.34 10.74
N ILE A 123 22.15 -14.45 10.60
CA ILE A 123 21.61 -15.78 10.31
C ILE A 123 21.70 -16.62 11.59
N ILE A 124 20.58 -16.91 12.25
CA ILE A 124 20.48 -17.63 13.52
C ILE A 124 19.75 -18.95 13.30
N VAL A 125 20.51 -20.04 13.15
CA VAL A 125 19.95 -21.30 12.63
C VAL A 125 20.40 -22.54 13.40
N ASP A 126 19.56 -23.56 13.49
CA ASP A 126 19.93 -24.88 14.05
C ASP A 126 20.44 -24.86 15.51
N ASN A 127 20.04 -23.85 16.31
CA ASN A 127 20.40 -23.75 17.73
C ASN A 127 19.37 -24.46 18.63
N GLY A 128 19.73 -24.66 19.90
CA GLY A 128 18.91 -25.36 20.88
C GLY A 128 19.08 -26.89 20.87
N LYS A 129 20.27 -27.39 20.57
CA LYS A 129 20.55 -28.84 20.50
C LYS A 129 20.63 -29.55 21.85
N GLY A 130 20.88 -28.80 22.92
CA GLY A 130 21.01 -29.29 24.29
C GLY A 130 19.68 -29.54 24.98
N ALA A 131 19.66 -29.45 26.31
CA ALA A 131 18.46 -29.58 27.12
C ALA A 131 18.18 -28.29 27.91
N GLY A 132 16.91 -28.05 28.26
CA GLY A 132 16.50 -26.87 29.03
C GLY A 132 15.51 -25.96 28.28
N PHE A 133 15.20 -24.81 28.88
CA PHE A 133 14.19 -23.86 28.39
C PHE A 133 14.74 -22.88 27.34
N GLN A 134 16.03 -22.56 27.40
CA GLN A 134 16.66 -21.52 26.58
C GLN A 134 17.02 -22.01 25.16
N ARG A 135 16.25 -22.94 24.59
CA ARG A 135 16.55 -23.62 23.33
C ARG A 135 15.91 -22.91 22.14
N VAL A 136 16.04 -21.59 22.06
CA VAL A 136 15.35 -20.72 21.08
C VAL A 136 16.34 -20.04 20.13
N GLY A 137 15.88 -19.36 19.08
CA GLY A 137 16.77 -18.55 18.25
C GLY A 137 17.33 -17.35 19.02
N VAL A 138 16.44 -16.48 19.49
CA VAL A 138 16.76 -15.29 20.29
C VAL A 138 15.99 -15.34 21.61
N TYR A 139 16.71 -15.34 22.73
CA TYR A 139 16.15 -15.37 24.09
C TYR A 139 16.39 -14.06 24.82
N LEU A 140 15.32 -13.34 25.17
CA LEU A 140 15.40 -12.04 25.84
C LEU A 140 14.79 -12.12 27.25
N TYR A 141 15.61 -12.03 28.30
CA TYR A 141 15.11 -12.13 29.68
C TYR A 141 16.02 -11.60 30.81
N PRO A 142 15.47 -10.72 31.66
CA PRO A 142 14.80 -9.51 31.19
C PRO A 142 15.78 -8.71 30.34
N HIS A 143 15.28 -7.91 29.42
CA HIS A 143 16.11 -7.14 28.48
C HIS A 143 15.86 -5.65 28.58
N GLY A 144 16.88 -4.86 28.23
CA GLY A 144 16.73 -3.43 27.98
C GLY A 144 16.03 -3.19 26.63
N LYS A 145 15.98 -1.93 26.20
CA LYS A 145 15.39 -1.60 24.88
C LYS A 145 16.10 -2.39 23.79
N THR A 146 15.39 -3.25 23.07
CA THR A 146 16.00 -4.19 22.11
C THR A 146 15.34 -4.11 20.75
N GLU A 147 16.15 -4.21 19.69
CA GLU A 147 15.70 -4.22 18.31
C GLU A 147 16.21 -5.49 17.62
N VAL A 148 15.30 -6.27 17.04
CA VAL A 148 15.59 -7.48 16.26
C VAL A 148 15.17 -7.22 14.82
N LEU A 149 16.14 -6.92 13.96
CA LEU A 149 15.90 -6.33 12.63
C LEU A 149 16.49 -7.18 11.50
N ARG A 150 15.70 -7.52 10.47
CA ARG A 150 16.22 -8.14 9.23
C ARG A 150 17.06 -9.41 9.44
N ASN A 151 16.77 -10.18 10.49
CA ASN A 151 17.46 -11.45 10.74
C ASN A 151 16.77 -12.60 10.01
N ILE A 152 17.55 -13.61 9.68
CA ILE A 152 17.09 -14.92 9.24
C ILE A 152 17.18 -15.87 10.43
N ILE A 153 16.04 -16.29 10.98
CA ILE A 153 15.96 -17.13 12.18
C ILE A 153 15.23 -18.43 11.83
N LYS A 154 15.97 -19.54 11.67
CA LYS A 154 15.42 -20.76 11.05
C LYS A 154 15.78 -22.04 11.79
N ASN A 155 14.85 -22.98 11.90
CA ASN A 155 15.12 -24.34 12.40
C ASN A 155 15.78 -24.38 13.79
N ASN A 156 15.45 -23.42 14.67
CA ASN A 156 15.87 -23.50 16.07
C ASN A 156 14.89 -24.42 16.81
N PHE A 157 15.37 -25.12 17.84
CA PHE A 157 14.59 -26.18 18.45
C PHE A 157 13.27 -25.71 19.07
N GLY A 158 13.28 -24.58 19.78
CA GLY A 158 12.13 -23.99 20.47
C GLY A 158 11.44 -22.94 19.62
N ASP A 159 11.26 -21.75 20.18
CA ASP A 159 10.75 -20.57 19.46
C ASP A 159 11.85 -19.90 18.60
N GLY A 160 11.43 -19.15 17.58
CA GLY A 160 12.33 -18.26 16.84
C GLY A 160 12.83 -17.13 17.73
N ILE A 161 11.91 -16.36 18.31
CA ILE A 161 12.18 -15.29 19.27
C ILE A 161 11.31 -15.52 20.51
N PHE A 162 11.92 -15.49 21.69
CA PHE A 162 11.22 -15.57 22.97
C PHE A 162 11.62 -14.38 23.84
N ALA A 163 10.64 -13.57 24.26
CA ALA A 163 10.86 -12.42 25.14
C ALA A 163 9.93 -12.48 26.37
N ARG A 164 10.46 -12.07 27.52
CA ARG A 164 9.69 -12.05 28.76
C ARG A 164 10.16 -10.99 29.75
N ALA A 165 9.21 -10.55 30.57
CA ALA A 165 9.45 -9.75 31.78
C ALA A 165 10.21 -8.44 31.54
N SER A 166 9.93 -7.75 30.42
CA SER A 166 10.41 -6.40 30.14
C SER A 166 9.29 -5.44 29.73
N SER A 167 9.50 -4.16 30.03
CA SER A 167 8.72 -3.04 29.51
C SER A 167 9.61 -1.99 28.81
N SER A 168 10.89 -2.32 28.63
CA SER A 168 11.91 -1.38 28.15
C SER A 168 11.74 -1.00 26.68
N GLY A 169 10.96 -1.76 25.93
CA GLY A 169 10.76 -1.59 24.50
C GLY A 169 11.37 -2.72 23.70
N LEU A 170 10.57 -3.35 22.84
CA LEU A 170 11.01 -4.38 21.90
C LEU A 170 10.47 -4.09 20.51
N LEU A 171 11.36 -3.96 19.53
CA LEU A 171 11.00 -3.88 18.12
C LEU A 171 11.46 -5.15 17.40
N ILE A 172 10.52 -5.88 16.81
CA ILE A 172 10.79 -7.05 15.97
C ILE A 172 10.34 -6.70 14.55
N GLU A 173 11.28 -6.45 13.64
CA GLU A 173 10.98 -5.93 12.32
C GLU A 173 11.76 -6.59 11.18
N GLU A 174 11.08 -6.82 10.05
CA GLU A 174 11.66 -7.30 8.79
C GLU A 174 12.41 -8.65 8.89
N ASN A 175 12.14 -9.47 9.91
CA ASN A 175 12.79 -10.76 10.08
C ASN A 175 12.12 -11.85 9.22
N GLU A 176 12.92 -12.82 8.77
CA GLU A 176 12.43 -14.09 8.22
C GLU A 176 12.57 -15.19 9.27
N ILE A 177 11.44 -15.65 9.81
CA ILE A 177 11.35 -16.59 10.93
C ILE A 177 10.64 -17.86 10.45
N GLU A 178 11.34 -18.98 10.35
CA GLU A 178 10.72 -20.21 9.82
C GLU A 178 11.12 -21.51 10.53
N LYS A 179 10.22 -22.49 10.48
CA LYS A 179 10.48 -23.90 10.82
C LYS A 179 10.91 -24.12 12.28
N HIS A 180 10.24 -23.44 13.20
CA HIS A 180 10.44 -23.63 14.64
C HIS A 180 9.46 -24.65 15.20
N ASN A 181 9.88 -25.50 16.14
CA ASN A 181 8.96 -26.49 16.71
C ASN A 181 7.89 -25.82 17.57
N PHE A 182 8.21 -24.71 18.25
CA PHE A 182 7.21 -23.90 18.94
C PHE A 182 6.90 -22.67 18.09
N SER A 183 6.81 -21.48 18.66
CA SER A 183 6.31 -20.33 17.90
C SER A 183 7.36 -19.66 17.04
N GLY A 184 6.93 -18.87 16.07
CA GLY A 184 7.82 -17.90 15.44
C GLY A 184 8.30 -16.88 16.46
N ILE A 185 7.35 -16.23 17.14
CA ILE A 185 7.58 -15.24 18.19
C ILE A 185 6.71 -15.58 19.40
N THR A 186 7.28 -15.60 20.59
CA THR A 186 6.56 -15.73 21.86
C THR A 186 6.88 -14.57 22.80
N LEU A 187 5.84 -13.90 23.29
CA LEU A 187 5.91 -12.92 24.38
C LEU A 187 5.22 -13.51 25.61
N ALA A 188 5.91 -13.52 26.74
CA ALA A 188 5.38 -14.13 27.96
C ALA A 188 5.66 -13.31 29.21
N TRP A 189 4.79 -13.44 30.20
CA TRP A 189 5.02 -12.95 31.57
C TRP A 189 5.40 -11.47 31.65
N ASP A 190 4.42 -10.62 31.37
CA ASP A 190 4.46 -9.17 31.47
C ASP A 190 5.52 -8.50 30.58
N GLU A 191 5.75 -9.09 29.40
CA GLU A 191 6.43 -8.41 28.29
C GLU A 191 5.48 -7.36 27.69
N THR A 192 5.91 -6.11 27.62
CA THR A 192 5.09 -4.95 27.21
C THR A 192 5.93 -3.94 26.43
N ASN A 193 5.28 -2.96 25.79
CA ASN A 193 5.94 -1.99 24.91
C ASN A 193 6.62 -2.69 23.72
N VAL A 194 5.87 -3.53 23.02
CA VAL A 194 6.35 -4.37 21.91
C VAL A 194 5.68 -3.97 20.59
N THR A 195 6.50 -3.81 19.56
CA THR A 195 6.07 -3.64 18.17
C THR A 195 6.61 -4.79 17.32
N ILE A 196 5.72 -5.50 16.64
CA ILE A 196 6.05 -6.59 15.72
C ILE A 196 5.56 -6.20 14.34
N ARG A 197 6.47 -5.90 13.40
CA ARG A 197 6.04 -5.45 12.07
C ARG A 197 6.85 -5.97 10.89
N ASN A 198 6.19 -6.13 9.76
CA ASN A 198 6.82 -6.49 8.47
C ASN A 198 7.65 -7.78 8.51
N ASN A 199 7.36 -8.71 9.43
CA ASN A 199 8.07 -9.99 9.51
C ASN A 199 7.43 -11.02 8.58
N LYS A 200 8.25 -11.93 8.03
CA LYS A 200 7.80 -13.14 7.34
C LYS A 200 7.97 -14.32 8.28
N ILE A 201 6.86 -14.88 8.75
CA ILE A 201 6.80 -15.97 9.72
C ILE A 201 6.14 -17.17 9.05
N SER A 202 6.82 -18.32 8.97
CA SER A 202 6.25 -19.47 8.27
C SER A 202 6.61 -20.83 8.85
N GLU A 203 5.72 -21.81 8.69
CA GLU A 203 5.97 -23.20 9.07
C GLU A 203 6.39 -23.36 10.55
N CYS A 204 5.86 -22.51 11.45
CA CYS A 204 6.12 -22.59 12.89
C CYS A 204 5.04 -23.42 13.61
N GLY A 205 5.32 -23.81 14.84
CA GLY A 205 4.39 -24.54 15.71
C GLY A 205 4.22 -25.99 15.29
N LEU A 206 5.34 -26.63 14.94
CA LEU A 206 5.41 -28.03 14.50
C LEU A 206 5.41 -29.04 15.66
N GLY A 207 5.44 -28.55 16.91
CA GLY A 207 5.42 -29.32 18.14
C GLY A 207 4.02 -29.75 18.56
N ALA A 208 3.87 -30.13 19.83
CA ALA A 208 2.61 -30.65 20.39
C ALA A 208 2.07 -29.78 21.55
N ASN A 209 2.55 -28.55 21.71
CA ASN A 209 2.08 -27.66 22.76
C ASN A 209 0.76 -26.99 22.34
N ASP A 210 -0.09 -26.67 23.32
CA ASP A 210 -1.34 -25.95 23.08
C ASP A 210 -1.10 -24.45 22.79
N GLU A 211 0.06 -23.93 23.19
CA GLU A 211 0.43 -22.51 23.18
C GLU A 211 1.57 -22.23 22.18
N GLN A 212 1.33 -22.55 20.91
CA GLN A 212 2.30 -22.35 19.82
C GLN A 212 1.63 -21.73 18.58
N GLY A 213 2.41 -21.13 17.68
CA GLY A 213 1.86 -20.48 16.50
C GLY A 213 2.83 -19.60 15.74
N GLY A 214 2.31 -18.64 14.98
CA GLY A 214 3.13 -17.60 14.36
C GLY A 214 3.63 -16.61 15.40
N ILE A 215 2.70 -15.91 16.04
CA ILE A 215 2.93 -15.00 17.16
C ILE A 215 2.08 -15.45 18.34
N VAL A 216 2.72 -15.69 19.48
CA VAL A 216 2.06 -16.13 20.71
C VAL A 216 2.31 -15.12 21.82
N ILE A 217 1.24 -14.68 22.48
CA ILE A 217 1.29 -13.68 23.55
C ILE A 217 0.52 -14.26 24.73
N VAL A 218 1.23 -14.48 25.84
CA VAL A 218 0.67 -15.11 27.04
C VAL A 218 0.95 -14.23 28.26
N GLN A 219 -0.11 -13.68 28.87
CA GLN A 219 0.00 -12.74 30.00
C GLN A 219 1.00 -11.62 29.66
N SER A 220 0.83 -10.98 28.51
CA SER A 220 1.78 -10.02 27.92
C SER A 220 1.07 -9.09 26.92
N MET A 221 1.80 -8.16 26.33
CA MET A 221 1.27 -7.15 25.42
C MET A 221 2.19 -6.94 24.22
N ALA A 222 1.60 -6.95 23.02
CA ALA A 222 2.17 -6.31 21.83
C ALA A 222 1.22 -5.24 21.33
N GLU A 223 1.53 -3.98 21.63
CA GLU A 223 0.69 -2.83 21.32
C GLU A 223 0.47 -2.69 19.80
N ILE A 224 1.46 -3.11 18.98
CA ILE A 224 1.41 -3.01 17.53
C ILE A 224 1.88 -4.31 16.88
N ILE A 225 0.99 -4.95 16.12
CA ILE A 225 1.28 -6.10 15.26
C ILE A 225 0.85 -5.75 13.83
N THR A 226 1.78 -5.36 12.96
CA THR A 226 1.42 -4.84 11.63
C THR A 226 2.22 -5.34 10.44
N GLY A 227 1.57 -5.54 9.29
CA GLY A 227 2.27 -5.87 8.03
C GLY A 227 2.99 -7.22 8.02
N ASN A 228 2.75 -8.10 9.00
CA ASN A 228 3.42 -9.40 9.07
C ASN A 228 2.75 -10.40 8.11
N SER A 229 3.55 -11.27 7.49
CA SER A 229 3.08 -12.41 6.70
C SER A 229 3.29 -13.69 7.50
N ILE A 230 2.20 -14.30 7.99
CA ILE A 230 2.18 -15.50 8.83
C ILE A 230 1.55 -16.64 8.04
N LEU A 231 2.37 -17.61 7.63
CA LEU A 231 1.96 -18.66 6.70
C LEU A 231 2.16 -20.05 7.28
N SER A 232 1.10 -20.85 7.34
CA SER A 232 1.17 -22.25 7.80
C SER A 232 1.81 -22.42 9.19
N CYS A 233 1.53 -21.48 10.09
CA CYS A 233 1.95 -21.56 11.49
C CYS A 233 0.82 -22.13 12.34
N ASN A 234 1.13 -23.03 13.26
CA ASN A 234 0.13 -23.90 13.88
C ASN A 234 0.19 -23.90 15.42
N PRO A 235 -0.93 -24.17 16.12
CA PRO A 235 -2.29 -24.17 15.57
C PRO A 235 -2.79 -22.77 15.18
N PHE A 236 -2.17 -21.70 15.67
CA PHE A 236 -2.62 -20.33 15.46
C PHE A 236 -1.68 -19.49 14.60
N GLY A 237 -2.23 -18.57 13.83
CA GLY A 237 -1.45 -17.48 13.25
C GLY A 237 -0.99 -16.52 14.35
N ILE A 238 -1.95 -15.94 15.06
CA ILE A 238 -1.75 -15.15 16.29
C ILE A 238 -2.56 -15.77 17.42
N HIS A 239 -1.90 -16.08 18.53
CA HIS A 239 -2.54 -16.52 19.76
C HIS A 239 -2.30 -15.47 20.85
N TRP A 240 -3.39 -14.93 21.41
CA TRP A 240 -3.29 -13.97 22.51
C TRP A 240 -4.17 -14.41 23.68
N GLY A 241 -3.52 -14.84 24.77
CA GLY A 241 -4.16 -15.25 26.01
C GLY A 241 -3.69 -14.42 27.20
N TRP A 242 -4.62 -13.77 27.88
CA TRP A 242 -4.38 -12.86 29.02
C TRP A 242 -3.65 -11.57 28.67
N THR A 243 -4.02 -10.50 29.35
CA THR A 243 -3.27 -9.23 29.34
C THR A 243 -2.14 -9.27 30.40
N PRO A 244 -1.25 -8.25 30.45
CA PRO A 244 -0.33 -8.10 31.56
C PRO A 244 -1.06 -8.02 32.91
N THR A 245 -0.37 -8.40 33.98
CA THR A 245 -0.88 -8.45 35.36
C THR A 245 -0.94 -7.08 36.03
N PHE A 246 -0.35 -6.06 35.43
CA PHE A 246 -0.32 -4.69 35.93
C PHE A 246 -0.35 -3.67 34.79
N GLY A 247 -0.52 -2.40 35.17
CA GLY A 247 -0.57 -1.28 34.25
C GLY A 247 -1.97 -1.01 33.69
N PRO A 248 -2.20 0.21 33.15
CA PRO A 248 -3.43 0.51 32.44
C PRO A 248 -3.45 -0.16 31.06
N ALA A 249 -4.64 -0.29 30.47
CA ALA A 249 -4.75 -0.60 29.05
C ALA A 249 -3.99 0.47 28.22
N PRO A 250 -3.21 0.07 27.20
CA PRO A 250 -2.64 1.04 26.28
C PRO A 250 -3.78 1.78 25.54
N PRO A 251 -3.53 3.00 25.04
CA PRO A 251 -4.57 3.79 24.36
C PRO A 251 -5.09 3.10 23.09
N GLN A 252 -4.30 2.20 22.50
CA GLN A 252 -4.66 1.39 21.36
C GLN A 252 -3.85 0.09 21.37
N ILE A 253 -4.50 -1.00 20.97
CA ILE A 253 -3.85 -2.25 20.56
C ILE A 253 -4.21 -2.46 19.10
N LEU A 254 -3.21 -2.57 18.22
CA LEU A 254 -3.42 -2.62 16.78
C LEU A 254 -2.93 -3.94 16.21
N ILE A 255 -3.84 -4.71 15.60
CA ILE A 255 -3.51 -5.86 14.76
C ILE A 255 -3.93 -5.50 13.33
N ALA A 256 -3.00 -5.02 12.51
CA ALA A 256 -3.38 -4.49 11.21
C ALA A 256 -2.49 -4.87 10.03
N GLU A 257 -3.09 -5.00 8.85
CA GLU A 257 -2.37 -5.24 7.59
C GLU A 257 -1.55 -6.55 7.59
N ASN A 258 -1.83 -7.47 8.51
CA ASN A 258 -1.18 -8.77 8.53
C ASN A 258 -1.84 -9.71 7.51
N THR A 259 -1.04 -10.60 6.93
CA THR A 259 -1.52 -11.70 6.10
C THR A 259 -1.35 -13.00 6.87
N ILE A 260 -2.45 -13.64 7.25
CA ILE A 260 -2.46 -14.85 8.07
C ILE A 260 -3.20 -15.95 7.31
N VAL A 261 -2.46 -16.99 6.92
CA VAL A 261 -2.95 -17.98 5.97
C VAL A 261 -2.60 -19.41 6.40
N ASN A 262 -3.56 -20.32 6.28
CA ASN A 262 -3.39 -21.77 6.48
C ASN A 262 -2.95 -22.17 7.89
N SER A 263 -3.39 -21.47 8.94
CA SER A 263 -3.22 -21.96 10.31
C SER A 263 -4.17 -23.14 10.55
N VAL A 264 -3.73 -24.17 11.26
CA VAL A 264 -4.54 -25.39 11.51
C VAL A 264 -5.83 -25.11 12.28
N GLN A 265 -5.85 -24.13 13.19
CA GLN A 265 -7.06 -23.66 13.86
C GLN A 265 -7.39 -22.24 13.40
N ASP A 266 -7.04 -21.22 14.18
CA ASP A 266 -7.50 -19.86 13.90
C ASP A 266 -6.40 -18.99 13.31
N GLY A 267 -6.80 -18.05 12.46
CA GLY A 267 -5.92 -16.96 12.07
C GLY A 267 -5.53 -16.13 13.29
N ILE A 268 -6.52 -15.68 14.07
CA ILE A 268 -6.33 -14.92 15.30
C ILE A 268 -7.20 -15.53 16.42
N PHE A 269 -6.58 -15.94 17.51
CA PHE A 269 -7.26 -16.32 18.76
C PHE A 269 -7.07 -15.22 19.80
N LEU A 270 -8.17 -14.78 20.43
CA LEU A 270 -8.17 -13.74 21.45
C LEU A 270 -8.88 -14.20 22.73
N PHE A 271 -8.21 -14.01 23.86
CA PHE A 271 -8.75 -14.24 25.19
C PHE A 271 -8.17 -13.23 26.20
N SER A 272 -9.04 -12.64 27.02
CA SER A 272 -8.68 -12.01 28.30
C SER A 272 -9.61 -12.52 29.39
N GLN A 273 -9.11 -12.62 30.62
CA GLN A 273 -9.88 -13.14 31.75
C GLN A 273 -10.88 -12.09 32.25
N GLY A 274 -12.17 -12.43 32.15
CA GLY A 274 -13.27 -11.61 32.64
C GLY A 274 -13.59 -11.80 34.13
N PRO A 275 -14.42 -10.93 34.70
CA PRO A 275 -14.88 -11.06 36.09
C PRO A 275 -15.84 -12.25 36.25
N GLY A 276 -15.98 -12.74 37.49
CA GLY A 276 -16.91 -13.83 37.82
C GLY A 276 -16.38 -15.24 37.58
N GLY A 277 -15.10 -15.37 37.21
CA GLY A 277 -14.39 -16.65 37.11
C GLY A 277 -13.77 -17.13 38.43
N PHE A 278 -13.05 -18.25 38.37
CA PHE A 278 -12.31 -18.82 39.51
C PHE A 278 -11.02 -18.07 39.84
N ILE A 279 -10.45 -17.38 38.86
CA ILE A 279 -9.27 -16.53 39.01
C ILE A 279 -9.68 -15.05 38.94
N PRO A 280 -8.87 -14.14 39.52
CA PRO A 280 -9.09 -12.72 39.34
C PRO A 280 -9.17 -12.32 37.87
N PRO A 281 -10.00 -11.33 37.50
CA PRO A 281 -10.01 -10.78 36.15
C PRO A 281 -8.67 -10.16 35.80
N ASP A 282 -8.39 -10.11 34.50
CA ASP A 282 -7.31 -9.29 33.96
C ASP A 282 -7.53 -7.80 34.31
N PRO A 283 -6.47 -6.98 34.44
CA PRO A 283 -6.60 -5.57 34.80
C PRO A 283 -7.50 -4.76 33.85
N PHE A 284 -7.63 -5.21 32.60
CA PHE A 284 -8.50 -4.65 31.59
C PHE A 284 -8.87 -5.72 30.54
N PRO A 285 -10.02 -5.61 29.85
CA PRO A 285 -10.34 -6.50 28.72
C PRO A 285 -9.37 -6.29 27.55
N LEU A 286 -9.09 -7.35 26.79
CA LEU A 286 -8.34 -7.27 25.54
C LEU A 286 -9.24 -6.72 24.42
N GLU A 287 -8.99 -5.48 24.00
CA GLU A 287 -9.80 -4.75 23.00
C GLU A 287 -8.97 -4.26 21.80
N PRO A 288 -8.45 -5.16 20.94
CA PRO A 288 -7.66 -4.76 19.79
C PRO A 288 -8.52 -4.24 18.63
N ASP A 289 -8.00 -3.23 17.93
CA ASP A 289 -8.44 -2.87 16.59
C ASP A 289 -7.82 -3.85 15.59
N VAL A 290 -8.64 -4.74 15.03
CA VAL A 290 -8.25 -5.74 14.03
C VAL A 290 -8.60 -5.18 12.65
N LEU A 291 -7.63 -4.58 11.96
CA LEU A 291 -7.88 -3.75 10.77
C LEU A 291 -7.13 -4.22 9.53
N ASN A 292 -7.77 -4.23 8.36
CA ASN A 292 -7.07 -4.41 7.08
C ASN A 292 -6.26 -5.72 6.92
N ASN A 293 -6.51 -6.73 7.75
CA ASN A 293 -5.81 -8.02 7.68
C ASN A 293 -6.37 -8.89 6.55
N GLN A 294 -5.54 -9.83 6.08
CA GLN A 294 -5.90 -10.88 5.14
C GLN A 294 -5.94 -12.20 5.92
N LEU A 295 -7.13 -12.67 6.31
CA LEU A 295 -7.34 -13.86 7.15
C LEU A 295 -7.94 -14.96 6.28
N LYS A 296 -7.09 -15.87 5.78
CA LYS A 296 -7.47 -16.79 4.71
C LYS A 296 -7.23 -18.25 5.04
N ASN A 297 -8.18 -19.11 4.67
CA ASN A 297 -8.00 -20.56 4.67
C ASN A 297 -7.52 -21.15 6.02
N ASN A 298 -7.90 -20.54 7.15
CA ASN A 298 -7.58 -21.10 8.47
C ASN A 298 -8.58 -22.22 8.81
N GLY A 299 -8.11 -23.24 9.52
CA GLY A 299 -8.83 -24.51 9.71
C GLY A 299 -10.04 -24.45 10.65
N ARG A 300 -10.23 -23.36 11.40
CA ARG A 300 -11.43 -23.09 12.19
C ARG A 300 -11.96 -21.69 11.90
N ALA A 301 -11.37 -20.66 12.50
CA ALA A 301 -11.85 -19.29 12.36
C ALA A 301 -10.82 -18.33 11.73
N GLY A 302 -11.30 -17.30 11.03
CA GLY A 302 -10.45 -16.13 10.75
C GLY A 302 -10.06 -15.43 12.05
N VAL A 303 -11.07 -15.10 12.88
CA VAL A 303 -10.90 -14.59 14.25
C VAL A 303 -11.77 -15.40 15.21
N TYR A 304 -11.18 -15.91 16.29
CA TYR A 304 -11.89 -16.55 17.39
C TYR A 304 -11.74 -15.74 18.68
N VAL A 305 -12.86 -15.27 19.22
CA VAL A 305 -12.97 -14.62 20.52
C VAL A 305 -13.45 -15.65 21.53
N SER A 306 -12.52 -16.15 22.36
CA SER A 306 -12.77 -17.28 23.24
C SER A 306 -13.32 -16.85 24.60
N ASN A 307 -14.27 -17.62 25.11
CA ASN A 307 -14.76 -17.53 26.49
C ASN A 307 -14.00 -18.46 27.45
N PHE A 308 -13.09 -19.28 26.93
CA PHE A 308 -12.33 -20.22 27.74
C PHE A 308 -10.89 -20.33 27.26
N TYR A 309 -9.96 -20.09 28.17
CA TYR A 309 -8.55 -20.41 28.03
C TYR A 309 -8.03 -20.81 29.40
N TYR A 310 -8.05 -22.13 29.67
CA TYR A 310 -7.92 -22.77 30.98
C TYR A 310 -8.99 -22.39 32.02
N TYR A 311 -9.46 -21.15 31.99
CA TYR A 311 -10.47 -20.58 32.86
C TYR A 311 -11.50 -19.82 32.04
N SER A 312 -12.66 -19.60 32.65
CA SER A 312 -13.80 -18.84 32.12
C SER A 312 -14.31 -17.90 33.21
N PRO A 313 -15.02 -16.81 32.86
CA PRO A 313 -15.36 -16.39 31.51
C PRO A 313 -14.26 -15.56 30.84
N GLY A 314 -14.15 -15.67 29.51
CA GLY A 314 -13.36 -14.77 28.69
C GLY A 314 -14.16 -13.51 28.33
N ASN A 315 -13.49 -12.37 28.24
CA ASN A 315 -14.13 -11.07 27.98
C ASN A 315 -13.40 -10.20 26.94
N ALA A 316 -12.58 -10.80 26.07
CA ALA A 316 -11.97 -10.06 24.97
C ALA A 316 -13.07 -9.46 24.07
N ASN A 317 -12.86 -8.23 23.61
CA ASN A 317 -13.85 -7.46 22.86
C ASN A 317 -13.18 -6.68 21.72
N PRO A 318 -12.71 -7.39 20.67
CA PRO A 318 -12.04 -6.76 19.53
C PRO A 318 -13.02 -5.96 18.65
N LYS A 319 -12.48 -4.98 17.93
CA LYS A 319 -13.17 -4.30 16.82
C LYS A 319 -12.58 -4.78 15.51
N ILE A 320 -13.37 -5.50 14.71
CA ILE A 320 -12.89 -6.21 13.54
C ILE A 320 -13.43 -5.49 12.31
N HIS A 321 -12.62 -4.67 11.63
CA HIS A 321 -13.08 -3.89 10.48
C HIS A 321 -12.13 -3.91 9.29
N CYS A 322 -12.67 -3.73 8.09
CA CYS A 322 -11.88 -3.62 6.86
C CYS A 322 -10.97 -4.82 6.56
N ASN A 323 -11.20 -5.97 7.19
CA ASN A 323 -10.45 -7.19 6.93
C ASN A 323 -10.99 -7.92 5.70
N ASN A 324 -10.13 -8.73 5.11
CA ASN A 324 -10.46 -9.68 4.06
C ASN A 324 -10.47 -11.09 4.67
N ILE A 325 -11.65 -11.61 5.01
CA ILE A 325 -11.88 -12.87 5.72
C ILE A 325 -12.47 -13.85 4.70
N VAL A 326 -11.68 -14.84 4.26
CA VAL A 326 -12.08 -15.69 3.13
C VAL A 326 -11.58 -17.13 3.29
N GLY A 327 -12.47 -18.09 3.09
CA GLY A 327 -12.14 -19.51 3.00
C GLY A 327 -11.80 -20.15 4.34
N ASN A 328 -12.09 -19.50 5.46
CA ASN A 328 -11.90 -20.10 6.79
C ASN A 328 -12.95 -21.19 7.00
N ALA A 329 -12.52 -22.35 7.51
CA ALA A 329 -13.26 -23.60 7.32
C ALA A 329 -14.58 -23.69 8.11
N GLU A 330 -14.64 -23.14 9.33
CA GLU A 330 -15.86 -23.17 10.16
C GLU A 330 -16.50 -21.78 10.27
N PHE A 331 -15.71 -20.75 10.50
CA PHE A 331 -16.19 -19.38 10.70
C PHE A 331 -15.23 -18.34 10.13
N GLY A 332 -15.75 -17.22 9.64
CA GLY A 332 -14.96 -16.00 9.46
C GLY A 332 -14.65 -15.38 10.81
N VAL A 333 -15.69 -15.17 11.63
CA VAL A 333 -15.57 -14.71 13.02
C VAL A 333 -16.43 -15.61 13.91
N PHE A 334 -15.77 -16.23 14.91
CA PHE A 334 -16.44 -16.97 15.97
C PHE A 334 -16.33 -16.19 17.28
N ASN A 335 -17.46 -15.84 17.88
CA ASN A 335 -17.52 -15.25 19.20
C ASN A 335 -18.22 -16.20 20.17
N ASN A 336 -17.48 -16.67 21.16
CA ASN A 336 -18.00 -17.57 22.20
C ASN A 336 -18.20 -16.84 23.54
N THR A 337 -17.93 -15.53 23.59
CA THR A 337 -18.18 -14.69 24.78
C THR A 337 -19.64 -14.24 24.85
N ALA A 338 -20.03 -13.70 26.01
CA ALA A 338 -21.37 -13.15 26.20
C ALA A 338 -21.55 -11.74 25.58
N GLY A 339 -20.46 -11.01 25.37
CA GLY A 339 -20.50 -9.68 24.75
C GLY A 339 -20.68 -9.78 23.24
N GLU A 340 -21.36 -8.81 22.63
CA GLU A 340 -21.42 -8.70 21.17
C GLU A 340 -20.10 -8.11 20.65
N VAL A 341 -19.54 -8.73 19.60
CA VAL A 341 -18.31 -8.29 18.93
C VAL A 341 -18.66 -7.56 17.64
N ASP A 342 -18.10 -6.38 17.45
CA ASP A 342 -18.28 -5.60 16.22
C ASP A 342 -17.34 -6.09 15.12
N ALA A 343 -17.94 -6.69 14.08
CA ALA A 343 -17.29 -7.20 12.89
C ALA A 343 -17.88 -6.57 11.60
N THR A 344 -18.33 -5.32 11.67
CA THR A 344 -18.83 -4.57 10.50
C THR A 344 -17.70 -4.19 9.54
N ASP A 345 -18.06 -3.85 8.30
CA ASP A 345 -17.15 -3.37 7.26
C ASP A 345 -16.04 -4.35 6.86
N ASN A 346 -16.23 -5.66 7.04
CA ASN A 346 -15.34 -6.69 6.51
C ASN A 346 -15.83 -7.23 5.14
N TRP A 347 -14.91 -7.78 4.36
CA TRP A 347 -15.23 -8.64 3.22
C TRP A 347 -15.17 -10.10 3.66
N TRP A 348 -16.20 -10.87 3.32
CA TRP A 348 -16.42 -12.23 3.81
C TRP A 348 -16.21 -13.32 2.74
N GLY A 349 -15.63 -12.97 1.60
CA GLY A 349 -15.48 -13.88 0.46
C GLY A 349 -16.56 -13.74 -0.61
N ASP A 350 -17.71 -13.15 -0.27
CA ASP A 350 -18.83 -12.95 -1.19
C ASP A 350 -19.58 -11.62 -0.93
N SER A 351 -20.15 -11.04 -1.99
CA SER A 351 -20.93 -9.79 -1.93
C SER A 351 -22.24 -9.91 -1.13
N SER A 352 -22.78 -11.12 -1.02
CA SER A 352 -23.93 -11.46 -0.17
C SER A 352 -23.61 -11.43 1.33
N GLY A 353 -22.34 -11.29 1.71
CA GLY A 353 -21.90 -11.22 3.10
C GLY A 353 -21.73 -12.60 3.75
N PRO A 354 -21.49 -12.63 5.08
CA PRO A 354 -21.27 -13.87 5.79
C PRO A 354 -22.58 -14.65 5.95
N PHE A 355 -22.50 -15.97 5.97
CA PHE A 355 -23.64 -16.79 6.36
C PHE A 355 -23.97 -16.61 7.85
N HIS A 356 -25.23 -16.30 8.16
CA HIS A 356 -25.78 -16.43 9.52
C HIS A 356 -27.20 -17.03 9.46
N PRO A 357 -27.51 -18.13 10.19
CA PRO A 357 -28.75 -18.88 10.01
C PRO A 357 -30.05 -18.08 10.13
N ILE A 358 -30.06 -17.01 10.92
CA ILE A 358 -31.25 -16.18 11.18
C ILE A 358 -31.14 -14.79 10.57
N LEU A 359 -29.94 -14.20 10.59
CA LEU A 359 -29.73 -12.77 10.29
C LEU A 359 -29.27 -12.54 8.85
N ASN A 360 -28.66 -13.54 8.21
CA ASN A 360 -28.30 -13.52 6.80
C ASN A 360 -28.29 -14.95 6.21
N PRO A 361 -29.46 -15.62 6.12
CA PRO A 361 -29.54 -17.04 5.72
C PRO A 361 -29.18 -17.29 4.25
N GLN A 362 -29.05 -16.23 3.44
CA GLN A 362 -28.66 -16.31 2.03
C GLN A 362 -27.19 -15.89 1.79
N GLY A 363 -26.47 -15.46 2.83
CA GLY A 363 -25.05 -15.15 2.72
C GLY A 363 -24.25 -16.41 2.38
N THR A 364 -23.33 -16.30 1.41
CA THR A 364 -22.47 -17.41 0.96
C THR A 364 -21.00 -17.22 1.35
N GLY A 365 -20.65 -16.09 1.96
CA GLY A 365 -19.33 -15.85 2.54
C GLY A 365 -19.10 -16.62 3.84
N ASP A 366 -17.88 -16.50 4.38
CA ASP A 366 -17.43 -17.17 5.60
C ASP A 366 -18.45 -16.99 6.75
N PRO A 367 -18.90 -18.08 7.41
CA PRO A 367 -19.95 -17.99 8.41
C PRO A 367 -19.58 -17.16 9.63
N VAL A 368 -20.59 -16.61 10.32
CA VAL A 368 -20.42 -15.97 11.63
C VAL A 368 -21.28 -16.65 12.68
N SER A 369 -20.84 -16.63 13.93
CA SER A 369 -21.65 -17.10 15.04
C SER A 369 -22.64 -16.06 15.54
N ASN A 370 -23.43 -16.45 16.56
CA ASN A 370 -24.19 -15.49 17.37
C ASN A 370 -23.25 -14.48 18.04
N ASN A 371 -23.82 -13.35 18.48
CA ASN A 371 -23.11 -12.24 19.15
C ASN A 371 -21.99 -11.62 18.29
N VAL A 372 -22.15 -11.65 16.96
CA VAL A 372 -21.26 -10.96 16.01
C VAL A 372 -22.10 -9.97 15.23
N LEU A 373 -21.79 -8.69 15.33
CA LEU A 373 -22.40 -7.64 14.51
C LEU A 373 -21.64 -7.55 13.19
N PHE A 374 -22.22 -8.02 12.09
CA PHE A 374 -21.53 -8.12 10.80
C PHE A 374 -22.11 -7.23 9.69
N SER A 375 -23.17 -6.46 9.98
CA SER A 375 -23.86 -5.59 9.03
C SER A 375 -23.68 -4.11 9.42
N PRO A 376 -23.22 -3.23 8.51
CA PRO A 376 -22.94 -3.49 7.10
C PRO A 376 -21.67 -4.32 6.87
N TRP A 377 -21.60 -5.01 5.73
CA TRP A 377 -20.39 -5.66 5.22
C TRP A 377 -19.98 -5.07 3.87
N LYS A 378 -18.74 -5.32 3.42
CA LYS A 378 -18.27 -4.90 2.10
C LYS A 378 -18.87 -5.80 1.01
N THR A 379 -19.35 -5.20 -0.07
CA THR A 379 -19.92 -5.91 -1.23
C THR A 379 -18.93 -6.12 -2.38
N VAL A 380 -17.71 -5.59 -2.25
CA VAL A 380 -16.60 -5.82 -3.16
C VAL A 380 -15.34 -6.21 -2.38
N PRO A 381 -14.49 -7.10 -2.92
CA PRO A 381 -13.22 -7.44 -2.29
C PRO A 381 -12.29 -6.22 -2.24
N LYS A 382 -11.27 -6.28 -1.38
CA LYS A 382 -10.20 -5.29 -1.36
C LYS A 382 -9.42 -5.36 -2.69
N PRO A 383 -9.15 -4.22 -3.37
CA PRO A 383 -8.25 -4.17 -4.52
C PRO A 383 -6.91 -4.86 -4.22
N GLN A 384 -6.41 -5.67 -5.16
CA GLN A 384 -5.19 -6.46 -4.97
C GLN A 384 -3.94 -5.67 -5.40
N GLU A 385 -4.08 -4.78 -6.38
CA GLU A 385 -3.00 -4.02 -6.98
C GLU A 385 -3.43 -2.57 -7.28
N ALA A 386 -2.46 -1.67 -7.45
CA ALA A 386 -2.69 -0.29 -7.84
C ALA A 386 -1.75 0.07 -9.00
N ASP A 387 -2.35 0.36 -10.15
CA ASP A 387 -1.62 0.74 -11.36
C ASP A 387 -1.41 2.25 -11.41
N CYS A 388 -0.21 2.68 -11.80
CA CYS A 388 0.11 4.08 -12.06
C CYS A 388 -0.04 4.38 -13.56
N LEU A 389 -1.19 4.91 -13.96
CA LEU A 389 -1.46 5.27 -15.35
C LEU A 389 -0.99 6.69 -15.65
N VAL A 390 -0.40 6.90 -16.83
CA VAL A 390 -0.11 8.24 -17.36
C VAL A 390 -1.24 8.61 -18.29
N VAL A 391 -1.99 9.67 -17.96
CA VAL A 391 -3.16 10.12 -18.72
C VAL A 391 -3.05 11.61 -19.05
N GLU A 392 -3.61 12.01 -20.19
CA GLU A 392 -3.78 13.42 -20.56
C GLU A 392 -4.93 14.03 -19.75
N LYS A 393 -4.68 15.13 -19.06
CA LYS A 393 -5.68 15.87 -18.27
C LYS A 393 -5.84 17.29 -18.81
N VAL A 394 -7.09 17.68 -19.06
CA VAL A 394 -7.48 19.08 -19.26
C VAL A 394 -7.51 19.78 -17.90
N PHE A 395 -6.66 20.78 -17.70
CA PHE A 395 -6.57 21.58 -16.48
C PHE A 395 -7.57 22.72 -16.47
N ASP A 396 -7.73 23.38 -17.61
CA ASP A 396 -8.67 24.48 -17.78
C ASP A 396 -9.03 24.64 -19.26
N GLN A 397 -10.20 25.21 -19.53
CA GLN A 397 -10.67 25.46 -20.89
C GLN A 397 -11.60 26.67 -20.95
N CYS A 398 -11.53 27.44 -22.03
CA CYS A 398 -12.40 28.59 -22.26
C CYS A 398 -12.93 28.58 -23.69
N PHE A 399 -14.26 28.61 -23.81
CA PHE A 399 -14.95 28.95 -25.05
C PHE A 399 -15.02 30.46 -25.19
N LYS A 400 -14.61 30.99 -26.35
CA LYS A 400 -14.65 32.42 -26.63
C LYS A 400 -15.17 32.69 -28.04
N GLU A 401 -16.06 33.68 -28.14
CA GLU A 401 -16.43 34.30 -29.40
C GLU A 401 -15.60 35.57 -29.59
N ASP A 402 -14.87 35.66 -30.71
CA ASP A 402 -14.25 36.91 -31.15
C ASP A 402 -15.01 37.47 -32.36
N ILE A 403 -15.22 38.80 -32.34
CA ILE A 403 -15.87 39.55 -33.41
C ILE A 403 -14.83 40.47 -34.05
N ILE A 404 -14.50 40.21 -35.30
CA ILE A 404 -13.49 40.95 -36.07
C ILE A 404 -14.22 41.81 -37.09
N VAL A 405 -14.09 43.14 -36.97
CA VAL A 405 -14.63 44.09 -37.94
C VAL A 405 -13.48 44.77 -38.67
N ARG A 406 -13.43 44.66 -40.00
CA ARG A 406 -12.39 45.23 -40.86
C ARG A 406 -12.96 45.76 -42.17
N ASP A 407 -12.41 46.87 -42.64
CA ASP A 407 -12.59 47.33 -44.00
C ASP A 407 -11.57 46.68 -44.93
N PHE A 408 -12.02 46.26 -46.11
CA PHE A 408 -11.17 45.73 -47.18
C PHE A 408 -11.33 46.61 -48.41
N THR A 409 -10.20 47.03 -48.98
CA THR A 409 -10.19 47.81 -50.22
C THR A 409 -10.52 46.88 -51.38
N ILE A 410 -11.42 47.31 -52.26
CA ILE A 410 -11.81 46.54 -53.44
C ILE A 410 -10.66 46.61 -54.45
N PRO A 411 -10.08 45.47 -54.86
CA PRO A 411 -8.87 45.45 -55.66
C PRO A 411 -9.19 45.73 -57.14
N THR A 412 -9.07 47.00 -57.54
CA THR A 412 -9.41 47.53 -58.88
C THR A 412 -8.19 47.91 -59.72
N GLY A 413 -6.98 47.67 -59.20
CA GLY A 413 -5.73 47.92 -59.92
C GLY A 413 -5.56 47.04 -61.16
N SER A 414 -4.53 47.34 -61.96
CA SER A 414 -4.28 46.57 -63.18
C SER A 414 -3.87 45.12 -62.85
N ASN A 415 -4.51 44.14 -63.49
CA ASN A 415 -4.46 42.71 -63.20
C ASN A 415 -5.03 42.28 -61.84
N GLU A 416 -5.86 43.11 -61.20
CA GLU A 416 -6.57 42.73 -59.97
C GLU A 416 -7.98 42.17 -60.26
N PRO A 417 -8.57 41.38 -59.35
CA PRO A 417 -9.82 40.66 -59.60
C PRO A 417 -11.01 41.54 -60.00
N CYS A 418 -11.03 42.81 -59.55
CA CYS A 418 -12.11 43.75 -59.84
C CYS A 418 -11.69 44.85 -60.83
N GLU A 419 -10.68 44.59 -61.66
CA GLU A 419 -10.27 45.53 -62.71
C GLU A 419 -11.44 45.80 -63.68
N ASN A 420 -11.71 47.08 -63.96
CA ASN A 420 -12.80 47.56 -64.83
C ASN A 420 -14.23 47.19 -64.39
N VAL A 421 -14.45 46.86 -63.11
CA VAL A 421 -15.79 46.60 -62.57
C VAL A 421 -16.48 47.92 -62.23
N ASP A 422 -17.73 48.07 -62.65
CA ASP A 422 -18.57 49.23 -62.28
C ASP A 422 -19.10 49.07 -60.85
N LEU A 423 -18.36 49.64 -59.89
CA LEU A 423 -18.66 49.54 -58.46
C LEU A 423 -19.86 50.39 -58.01
N THR A 424 -20.46 51.21 -58.89
CA THR A 424 -21.71 51.94 -58.57
C THR A 424 -22.93 51.02 -58.53
N ARG A 425 -22.80 49.79 -59.04
CA ARG A 425 -23.84 48.77 -59.16
C ARG A 425 -23.84 47.73 -58.04
N VAL A 426 -23.01 47.90 -57.01
CA VAL A 426 -22.91 46.93 -55.91
C VAL A 426 -24.05 47.18 -54.92
N ASP A 427 -25.05 46.31 -54.91
CA ASP A 427 -26.21 46.38 -53.99
C ASP A 427 -26.00 45.52 -52.73
N ARG A 428 -25.28 44.40 -52.87
CA ARG A 428 -25.04 43.45 -51.78
C ARG A 428 -23.60 42.93 -51.81
N VAL A 429 -23.06 42.66 -50.62
CA VAL A 429 -21.77 41.99 -50.45
C VAL A 429 -22.00 40.67 -49.71
N ASN A 430 -21.67 39.56 -50.35
CA ASN A 430 -21.63 38.26 -49.69
C ASN A 430 -20.20 37.93 -49.28
N CYS A 431 -20.07 37.07 -48.27
CA CYS A 431 -18.77 36.51 -47.92
C CYS A 431 -18.89 35.06 -47.51
N THR A 432 -17.78 34.34 -47.67
CA THR A 432 -17.61 32.96 -47.19
C THR A 432 -16.27 32.85 -46.49
N VAL A 433 -16.24 32.25 -45.29
CA VAL A 433 -14.98 31.95 -44.60
C VAL A 433 -14.32 30.74 -45.27
N LEU A 434 -13.12 30.91 -45.81
CA LEU A 434 -12.35 29.86 -46.47
C LEU A 434 -11.47 29.10 -45.48
N SER A 435 -10.80 29.82 -44.58
CA SER A 435 -10.01 29.24 -43.51
C SER A 435 -10.07 30.13 -42.27
N ALA A 436 -10.11 29.51 -41.09
CA ALA A 436 -10.14 30.18 -39.81
C ALA A 436 -9.30 29.38 -38.81
N GLU A 437 -8.13 29.90 -38.48
CA GLU A 437 -7.15 29.27 -37.61
C GLU A 437 -6.84 30.17 -36.42
N CYS A 438 -6.47 29.55 -35.30
CA CYS A 438 -5.97 30.27 -34.14
C CYS A 438 -4.70 29.61 -33.61
N GLU A 439 -3.74 30.45 -33.22
CA GLU A 439 -2.41 30.05 -32.77
C GLU A 439 -2.11 30.77 -31.46
N ILE A 440 -1.63 30.04 -30.46
CA ILE A 440 -1.18 30.63 -29.21
C ILE A 440 0.23 31.18 -29.42
N VAL A 441 0.39 32.49 -29.23
CA VAL A 441 1.64 33.20 -29.52
C VAL A 441 2.38 33.68 -28.28
N ASP A 442 1.67 33.81 -27.15
CA ASP A 442 2.27 34.22 -25.87
C ASP A 442 1.44 33.70 -24.69
N VAL A 443 2.14 33.41 -23.58
CA VAL A 443 1.55 33.07 -22.29
C VAL A 443 2.27 33.89 -21.23
N SER A 444 1.54 34.78 -20.57
CA SER A 444 2.13 35.72 -19.63
C SER A 444 2.74 35.03 -18.40
N PRO A 445 3.61 35.74 -17.64
CA PRO A 445 3.83 35.42 -16.23
C PRO A 445 2.50 35.34 -15.46
N PRO A 446 2.45 34.59 -14.34
CA PRO A 446 1.24 34.47 -13.53
C PRO A 446 0.80 35.82 -12.97
N VAL A 447 -0.51 36.10 -13.05
CA VAL A 447 -1.12 37.35 -12.57
C VAL A 447 -1.52 37.23 -11.09
N SER A 448 -2.15 36.11 -10.73
CA SER A 448 -2.46 35.68 -9.36
C SER A 448 -2.64 34.17 -9.35
N ASP A 449 -2.07 33.46 -8.38
CA ASP A 449 -1.89 32.00 -8.45
C ASP A 449 -1.24 31.58 -9.78
N ASN A 450 -1.64 30.45 -10.37
CA ASN A 450 -1.19 30.02 -11.70
C ASN A 450 -2.13 30.49 -12.83
N LEU A 451 -2.93 31.53 -12.59
CA LEU A 451 -3.76 32.14 -13.64
C LEU A 451 -2.86 32.98 -14.57
N ARG A 452 -2.89 32.68 -15.86
CA ARG A 452 -2.06 33.35 -16.88
C ARG A 452 -2.92 33.89 -18.01
N THR A 453 -2.48 35.00 -18.60
CA THR A 453 -3.09 35.56 -19.81
C THR A 453 -2.47 34.91 -21.03
N ILE A 454 -3.30 34.25 -21.83
CA ILE A 454 -2.93 33.60 -23.08
C ILE A 454 -3.28 34.54 -24.23
N THR A 455 -2.30 34.87 -25.06
CA THR A 455 -2.50 35.66 -26.28
C THR A 455 -2.61 34.73 -27.48
N VAL A 456 -3.70 34.88 -28.22
CA VAL A 456 -4.04 34.07 -29.39
C VAL A 456 -4.06 34.95 -30.63
N LYS A 457 -3.25 34.59 -31.63
CA LYS A 457 -3.26 35.16 -32.97
C LYS A 457 -4.26 34.41 -33.84
N HIS A 458 -5.00 35.15 -34.66
CA HIS A 458 -5.95 34.56 -35.60
C HIS A 458 -5.46 34.77 -37.02
N LYS A 459 -5.63 33.73 -37.83
CA LYS A 459 -5.44 33.77 -39.26
C LYS A 459 -6.74 33.39 -39.92
N LEU A 460 -7.26 34.30 -40.73
CA LEU A 460 -8.55 34.18 -41.37
C LEU A 460 -8.39 34.52 -42.85
N GLU A 461 -8.97 33.69 -43.71
CA GLU A 461 -9.12 33.97 -45.13
C GLU A 461 -10.62 33.96 -45.46
N ILE A 462 -11.12 35.03 -46.05
CA ILE A 462 -12.51 35.14 -46.50
C ILE A 462 -12.56 35.42 -48.00
N GLN A 463 -13.53 34.80 -48.66
CA GLN A 463 -13.95 35.13 -50.01
C GLN A 463 -15.03 36.22 -49.91
N ILE A 464 -14.92 37.28 -50.71
CA ILE A 464 -15.88 38.38 -50.78
C ILE A 464 -16.41 38.45 -52.20
N ASP A 465 -17.73 38.47 -52.34
CA ASP A 465 -18.43 38.55 -53.62
C ASP A 465 -19.28 39.82 -53.66
N LEU A 466 -19.00 40.68 -54.64
CA LEU A 466 -19.76 41.89 -54.91
C LEU A 466 -20.91 41.56 -55.85
N ILE A 467 -22.14 41.87 -55.45
CA ILE A 467 -23.34 41.43 -56.16
C ILE A 467 -24.16 42.65 -56.59
N ASP A 468 -24.50 42.66 -57.87
CA ASP A 468 -25.55 43.51 -58.43
C ASP A 468 -26.87 42.76 -58.39
N GLU A 469 -27.88 43.34 -57.76
CA GLU A 469 -29.21 42.75 -57.66
C GLU A 469 -30.13 43.14 -58.81
N THR A 470 -29.72 44.08 -59.69
CA THR A 470 -30.56 44.65 -60.74
C THR A 470 -29.94 44.66 -62.14
N PRO A 471 -30.59 44.02 -63.15
CA PRO A 471 -31.80 43.20 -63.11
C PRO A 471 -31.50 41.71 -62.87
N ALA A 472 -32.44 40.98 -62.26
CA ALA A 472 -32.31 39.55 -62.01
C ALA A 472 -32.02 38.74 -63.30
N PRO A 473 -31.18 37.68 -63.24
CA PRO A 473 -30.59 37.08 -62.04
C PRO A 473 -29.42 37.88 -61.45
N PHE A 474 -29.21 37.77 -60.14
CA PHE A 474 -28.11 38.41 -59.42
C PHE A 474 -26.78 38.11 -60.09
N ALA A 475 -26.03 39.15 -60.44
CA ALA A 475 -24.74 39.02 -61.09
C ALA A 475 -23.63 39.26 -60.05
N VAL A 476 -22.71 38.29 -59.92
CA VAL A 476 -21.46 38.52 -59.19
C VAL A 476 -20.57 39.40 -60.08
N LEU A 477 -20.41 40.66 -59.68
CA LEU A 477 -19.62 41.66 -60.40
C LEU A 477 -18.12 41.39 -60.25
N CYS A 478 -17.71 40.97 -59.06
CA CYS A 478 -16.33 40.61 -58.75
C CYS A 478 -16.28 39.70 -57.51
N SER A 479 -15.27 38.85 -57.47
CA SER A 479 -14.94 37.97 -56.36
C SER A 479 -13.47 38.15 -56.00
N PHE A 480 -13.16 38.44 -54.74
CA PHE A 480 -11.78 38.57 -54.27
C PHE A 480 -11.58 37.99 -52.87
N LYS A 481 -10.35 37.60 -52.59
CA LYS A 481 -9.96 37.05 -51.28
C LYS A 481 -9.40 38.15 -50.40
N ALA A 482 -9.74 38.09 -49.12
CA ALA A 482 -9.22 38.97 -48.11
C ALA A 482 -8.67 38.16 -46.93
N GLU A 483 -7.51 38.57 -46.41
CA GLU A 483 -6.86 37.91 -45.29
C GLU A 483 -6.81 38.83 -44.07
N VAL A 484 -7.02 38.24 -42.89
CA VAL A 484 -6.77 38.88 -41.60
C VAL A 484 -5.79 38.01 -40.83
N ASN A 485 -4.55 38.48 -40.69
CA ASN A 485 -3.46 37.78 -39.97
C ASN A 485 -2.91 38.58 -38.77
N ASN A 486 -3.46 39.76 -38.51
CA ASN A 486 -3.00 40.70 -37.48
C ASN A 486 -4.07 40.96 -36.42
N PHE A 487 -4.89 39.96 -36.12
CA PHE A 487 -5.88 40.04 -35.04
C PHE A 487 -5.47 39.16 -33.86
N TYR A 488 -5.42 39.77 -32.68
CA TYR A 488 -5.02 39.12 -31.44
C TYR A 488 -6.15 39.25 -30.42
N SER A 489 -6.35 38.19 -29.65
CA SER A 489 -7.29 38.18 -28.53
C SER A 489 -6.58 37.62 -27.30
N GLN A 490 -7.10 37.89 -26.12
CA GLN A 490 -6.59 37.32 -24.88
C GLN A 490 -7.67 36.53 -24.13
N ALA A 491 -7.25 35.46 -23.44
CA ALA A 491 -8.07 34.72 -22.49
C ALA A 491 -7.25 34.45 -21.23
N GLN A 492 -7.91 34.33 -20.08
CA GLN A 492 -7.25 33.93 -18.84
C GLN A 492 -7.62 32.48 -18.53
N LEU A 493 -6.60 31.64 -18.38
CA LEU A 493 -6.77 30.24 -17.99
C LEU A 493 -5.74 29.90 -16.90
N TYR A 494 -6.10 28.93 -16.07
CA TYR A 494 -5.17 28.32 -15.14
C TYR A 494 -4.15 27.49 -15.91
N VAL A 495 -2.89 27.92 -15.85
CA VAL A 495 -1.76 27.26 -16.52
C VAL A 495 -0.74 26.88 -15.46
N PRO A 496 -0.67 25.59 -15.07
CA PRO A 496 0.20 25.15 -13.99
C PRO A 496 1.69 25.39 -14.33
N PRO A 497 2.56 25.54 -13.31
CA PRO A 497 3.97 25.85 -13.53
C PRO A 497 4.67 24.66 -14.16
N SER A 498 5.56 24.92 -15.12
CA SER A 498 6.46 23.90 -15.67
C SER A 498 7.37 23.34 -14.56
N GLY A 499 7.41 22.01 -14.38
CA GLY A 499 8.22 21.38 -13.33
C GLY A 499 7.83 19.95 -12.94
N VAL A 500 8.36 19.51 -11.78
CA VAL A 500 8.42 18.13 -11.22
C VAL A 500 7.07 17.41 -11.07
N VAL A 501 5.96 18.10 -11.29
CA VAL A 501 4.59 17.56 -11.17
C VAL A 501 4.19 16.75 -12.41
N PHE A 502 4.79 17.05 -13.57
CA PHE A 502 4.51 16.36 -14.82
C PHE A 502 5.55 15.27 -15.07
N GLY A 503 5.12 14.09 -15.55
CA GLY A 503 6.05 13.01 -15.86
C GLY A 503 7.12 13.40 -16.89
N PRO A 504 8.05 12.50 -17.24
CA PRO A 504 9.14 12.78 -18.20
C PRO A 504 8.66 13.23 -19.59
N ALA A 505 7.37 13.04 -19.92
CA ALA A 505 6.74 13.50 -21.16
C ALA A 505 6.41 15.01 -21.21
N GLY A 506 6.46 15.73 -20.07
CA GLY A 506 6.32 17.19 -20.01
C GLY A 506 4.88 17.73 -20.06
N GLY A 507 4.77 19.02 -19.74
CA GLY A 507 3.56 19.86 -19.71
C GLY A 507 3.85 21.23 -19.07
N PRO A 508 2.95 22.23 -19.18
CA PRO A 508 1.64 22.19 -19.84
C PRO A 508 1.69 22.45 -21.36
N PHE A 509 0.77 21.84 -22.09
CA PHE A 509 0.49 22.08 -23.50
C PHE A 509 -0.76 22.94 -23.62
N LEU A 510 -0.78 23.88 -24.55
CA LEU A 510 -1.94 24.73 -24.79
C LEU A 510 -2.39 24.60 -26.24
N TYR A 511 -3.69 24.49 -26.43
CA TYR A 511 -4.30 24.34 -27.74
C TYR A 511 -5.33 25.43 -27.98
N CYS A 512 -5.44 25.87 -29.22
CA CYS A 512 -6.56 26.70 -29.66
C CYS A 512 -7.17 26.06 -30.90
N THR A 513 -8.48 25.81 -30.84
CA THR A 513 -9.23 25.19 -31.93
C THR A 513 -10.44 26.05 -32.27
N VAL A 514 -10.56 26.46 -33.53
CA VAL A 514 -11.76 27.13 -34.03
C VAL A 514 -12.87 26.09 -34.21
N VAL A 515 -13.97 26.26 -33.47
CA VAL A 515 -15.11 25.34 -33.47
C VAL A 515 -16.14 25.74 -34.52
N ASN A 516 -16.31 27.05 -34.73
CA ASN A 516 -17.23 27.57 -35.74
C ASN A 516 -16.83 29.00 -36.18
N SER A 517 -17.17 29.39 -37.41
CA SER A 517 -16.92 30.73 -37.92
C SER A 517 -18.00 31.18 -38.90
N THR A 518 -18.38 32.44 -38.84
CA THR A 518 -19.34 33.06 -39.77
C THR A 518 -18.84 34.44 -40.19
N CYS A 519 -19.24 34.92 -41.37
CA CYS A 519 -18.91 36.26 -41.81
C CYS A 519 -20.15 36.97 -42.36
N PHE A 520 -20.14 38.29 -42.28
CA PHE A 520 -21.16 39.18 -42.82
C PHE A 520 -20.49 40.45 -43.34
N CYS A 521 -20.76 40.86 -44.57
CA CYS A 521 -20.13 42.05 -45.17
C CYS A 521 -21.19 43.03 -45.69
N ILE A 522 -20.85 44.31 -45.64
CA ILE A 522 -21.65 45.40 -46.20
C ILE A 522 -20.76 46.33 -47.03
N PRO A 523 -21.29 46.98 -48.08
CA PRO A 523 -20.56 48.03 -48.77
C PRO A 523 -20.34 49.24 -47.85
N GLU A 524 -19.25 49.98 -48.05
CA GLU A 524 -19.05 51.28 -47.39
C GLU A 524 -20.10 52.29 -47.86
N THR A 525 -20.56 53.16 -46.96
CA THR A 525 -21.52 54.22 -47.31
C THR A 525 -20.82 55.35 -48.06
N THR A 526 -21.12 55.52 -49.36
CA THR A 526 -20.63 56.62 -50.19
C THR A 526 -21.76 57.63 -50.53
N PRO A 527 -21.41 58.88 -50.93
CA PRO A 527 -22.39 59.81 -51.49
C PRO A 527 -23.12 59.23 -52.72
N PRO A 528 -24.38 59.64 -52.97
CA PRO A 528 -25.15 59.12 -54.10
C PRO A 528 -24.43 59.29 -55.45
N GLY A 529 -24.19 58.17 -56.14
CA GLY A 529 -23.54 58.12 -57.45
C GLY A 529 -22.01 57.97 -57.42
N GLU A 530 -21.39 57.93 -56.24
CA GLU A 530 -19.95 57.62 -56.11
C GLU A 530 -19.72 56.12 -55.91
N PRO A 531 -18.75 55.52 -56.62
CA PRO A 531 -18.44 54.09 -56.50
C PRO A 531 -17.92 53.78 -55.09
N ILE A 532 -18.30 52.62 -54.56
CA ILE A 532 -17.71 52.14 -53.31
C ILE A 532 -16.24 51.80 -53.53
N ALA A 533 -15.38 52.15 -52.57
CA ALA A 533 -13.96 51.79 -52.61
C ALA A 533 -13.63 50.63 -51.67
N LYS A 534 -14.50 50.39 -50.68
CA LYS A 534 -14.26 49.43 -49.61
C LYS A 534 -15.52 48.67 -49.24
N VAL A 535 -15.32 47.51 -48.65
CA VAL A 535 -16.35 46.71 -47.99
C VAL A 535 -16.00 46.52 -46.53
N ILE A 536 -16.98 46.59 -45.64
CA ILE A 536 -16.81 46.37 -44.21
C ILE A 536 -17.33 44.97 -43.89
N CYS A 537 -16.44 44.10 -43.42
CA CYS A 537 -16.77 42.74 -43.07
C CYS A 537 -16.64 42.52 -41.56
N THR A 538 -17.66 41.89 -40.99
CA THR A 538 -17.69 41.36 -39.62
C THR A 538 -17.57 39.86 -39.66
N VAL A 539 -16.52 39.30 -39.06
CA VAL A 539 -16.33 37.87 -38.92
C VAL A 539 -16.43 37.49 -37.46
N LYS A 540 -17.28 36.51 -37.16
CA LYS A 540 -17.41 35.92 -35.82
C LYS A 540 -16.74 34.57 -35.80
N MET A 541 -15.88 34.34 -34.81
CA MET A 541 -15.16 33.09 -34.63
C MET A 541 -15.40 32.57 -33.22
N CYS A 542 -15.99 31.38 -33.11
CA CYS A 542 -16.09 30.64 -31.87
C CYS A 542 -14.94 29.65 -31.79
N LYS A 543 -14.16 29.73 -30.72
CA LYS A 543 -13.01 28.87 -30.47
C LYS A 543 -13.01 28.34 -29.05
N VAL A 544 -12.30 27.25 -28.85
CA VAL A 544 -11.95 26.73 -27.53
C VAL A 544 -10.44 26.85 -27.35
N ILE A 545 -10.02 27.36 -26.19
CA ILE A 545 -8.63 27.36 -25.75
C ILE A 545 -8.54 26.39 -24.58
N GLU A 546 -7.62 25.44 -24.65
CA GLU A 546 -7.48 24.37 -23.64
C GLU A 546 -6.05 24.31 -23.12
N VAL A 547 -5.93 23.98 -21.83
CA VAL A 547 -4.66 23.72 -21.15
C VAL A 547 -4.62 22.25 -20.75
N HIS A 548 -3.65 21.51 -21.27
CA HIS A 548 -3.48 20.08 -21.04
C HIS A 548 -2.13 19.78 -20.37
N ALA A 549 -2.05 18.70 -19.59
CA ALA A 549 -0.78 18.09 -19.24
C ALA A 549 -0.95 16.61 -18.91
N PHE A 550 0.13 15.84 -19.05
CA PHE A 550 0.15 14.45 -18.59
C PHE A 550 0.25 14.37 -17.07
N VAL A 551 -0.66 13.61 -16.46
CA VAL A 551 -0.68 13.34 -15.01
C VAL A 551 -0.55 11.86 -14.73
N LYS A 552 -0.04 11.53 -13.54
CA LYS A 552 -0.02 10.15 -13.01
C LYS A 552 -1.26 9.92 -12.15
N LEU A 553 -2.04 8.91 -12.48
CA LEU A 553 -3.22 8.49 -11.72
C LEU A 553 -2.97 7.09 -11.14
N LEU A 554 -3.15 6.94 -9.83
CA LEU A 554 -3.12 5.62 -9.17
C LEU A 554 -4.53 5.03 -9.20
N ILE A 555 -4.71 3.91 -9.92
CA ILE A 555 -5.99 3.21 -10.03
C ILE A 555 -5.88 1.84 -9.32
N PRO A 556 -6.62 1.62 -8.23
CA PRO A 556 -6.70 0.31 -7.60
C PRO A 556 -7.56 -0.64 -8.47
N HIS A 557 -7.09 -1.87 -8.70
CA HIS A 557 -7.84 -2.90 -9.42
C HIS A 557 -7.76 -4.27 -8.72
N LEU A 558 -8.67 -5.17 -9.08
CA LEU A 558 -8.82 -6.52 -8.51
C LEU A 558 -7.94 -7.57 -9.23
N GLY A 559 -6.91 -7.13 -9.95
CA GLY A 559 -6.19 -7.95 -10.94
C GLY A 559 -6.80 -7.88 -12.34
N ILE A 560 -6.10 -8.43 -13.34
CA ILE A 560 -6.62 -8.59 -14.70
C ILE A 560 -7.46 -9.87 -14.71
N CYS A 561 -8.78 -9.77 -14.97
CA CYS A 561 -9.57 -10.95 -15.30
C CYS A 561 -9.01 -11.55 -16.59
N VAL A 562 -8.22 -12.62 -16.48
CA VAL A 562 -7.98 -13.51 -17.62
C VAL A 562 -9.24 -14.36 -17.71
N PRO A 563 -10.13 -14.13 -18.70
CA PRO A 563 -11.28 -15.01 -18.86
C PRO A 563 -10.77 -16.44 -19.03
N GLU A 564 -11.36 -17.39 -18.30
CA GLU A 564 -11.09 -18.80 -18.55
C GLU A 564 -11.28 -19.09 -20.04
N PRO A 565 -10.40 -19.90 -20.66
CA PRO A 565 -10.68 -20.40 -22.01
C PRO A 565 -12.08 -21.01 -22.00
N CYS A 566 -12.96 -20.61 -22.92
CA CYS A 566 -14.27 -21.24 -23.05
C CYS A 566 -14.10 -22.76 -23.12
N GLU A 567 -14.44 -23.46 -22.04
CA GLU A 567 -14.70 -24.88 -22.13
C GLU A 567 -15.98 -25.02 -22.95
N ALA A 568 -15.88 -25.69 -24.10
CA ALA A 568 -17.05 -26.05 -24.86
C ALA A 568 -17.97 -26.84 -23.91
N ALA A 569 -19.17 -26.32 -23.66
CA ALA A 569 -20.18 -27.05 -22.90
C ALA A 569 -20.26 -28.49 -23.47
N PRO A 570 -20.34 -29.53 -22.61
CA PRO A 570 -20.68 -30.85 -23.11
C PRO A 570 -21.92 -30.70 -23.99
N GLN A 571 -21.86 -31.27 -25.21
CA GLN A 571 -22.94 -31.19 -26.21
C GLN A 571 -24.29 -31.26 -25.50
N GLN A 572 -25.02 -30.13 -25.53
CA GLN A 572 -26.35 -30.02 -24.95
C GLN A 572 -27.19 -31.22 -25.38
N GLU A 573 -27.85 -31.87 -24.42
CA GLU A 573 -29.15 -32.47 -24.71
C GLU A 573 -30.01 -31.36 -25.34
N GLU A 574 -30.51 -31.61 -26.55
CA GLU A 574 -31.31 -30.66 -27.32
C GLU A 574 -32.50 -30.17 -26.49
N ILE A 575 -32.42 -28.94 -26.00
CA ILE A 575 -33.58 -28.21 -25.52
C ILE A 575 -34.23 -27.57 -26.75
N GLU A 576 -35.34 -28.14 -27.22
CA GLU A 576 -36.20 -27.50 -28.22
C GLU A 576 -36.77 -26.20 -27.63
N CYS A 577 -36.50 -25.10 -28.32
CA CYS A 577 -37.04 -23.78 -28.01
C CYS A 577 -38.07 -23.40 -29.09
N PRO A 578 -39.23 -22.80 -28.74
CA PRO A 578 -39.55 -22.27 -27.42
C PRO A 578 -40.44 -23.19 -26.56
N PRO A 579 -40.34 -23.13 -25.22
CA PRO A 579 -41.21 -23.86 -24.30
C PRO A 579 -42.59 -23.16 -24.24
N VAL A 580 -43.61 -23.80 -24.79
CA VAL A 580 -44.96 -23.22 -24.94
C VAL A 580 -45.72 -23.07 -23.60
N ASP A 581 -45.26 -23.69 -22.52
CA ASP A 581 -46.08 -23.84 -21.30
C ASP A 581 -45.61 -23.06 -20.06
N LYS A 582 -44.57 -22.20 -20.16
CA LYS A 582 -43.99 -21.55 -18.96
C LYS A 582 -43.73 -20.04 -19.03
N LEU A 583 -44.24 -19.32 -20.03
CA LEU A 583 -43.90 -17.91 -20.22
C LEU A 583 -44.98 -16.86 -19.89
N PHE A 584 -46.09 -17.21 -19.24
CA PHE A 584 -47.03 -16.19 -18.78
C PHE A 584 -47.54 -16.47 -17.35
N PRO A 585 -47.57 -15.47 -16.46
CA PRO A 585 -48.33 -15.58 -15.21
C PRO A 585 -49.82 -15.78 -15.56
N PRO A 586 -50.59 -16.54 -14.76
CA PRO A 586 -51.99 -16.80 -15.06
C PRO A 586 -52.76 -15.48 -15.11
N GLN A 587 -53.32 -15.14 -16.28
CA GLN A 587 -54.26 -14.04 -16.40
C GLN A 587 -55.62 -14.51 -15.86
N ILE A 588 -56.13 -13.74 -14.89
CA ILE A 588 -57.51 -13.86 -14.41
C ILE A 588 -58.42 -13.40 -15.54
N ASN A 589 -59.19 -14.33 -16.12
CA ASN A 589 -60.35 -13.98 -16.94
C ASN A 589 -61.61 -14.07 -16.08
N ALA A 590 -62.28 -12.93 -15.95
CA ALA A 590 -63.67 -12.81 -15.54
C ALA A 590 -64.60 -13.18 -16.72
N GLU A 591 -65.87 -13.47 -16.37
CA GLU A 591 -67.02 -13.92 -17.18
C GLU A 591 -67.13 -15.46 -17.30
N GLY A 592 -68.09 -16.16 -16.68
CA GLY A 592 -69.21 -15.78 -15.83
C GLY A 592 -70.16 -16.99 -15.69
N LEU A 593 -70.40 -17.42 -14.44
CA LEU A 593 -71.66 -17.98 -13.91
C LEU A 593 -71.54 -18.11 -12.39
#